data_AF-A0A3B5L2V9-F1
#
_entry.id   AF-A0A3B5L2V9-F1
#
_cell.length_a   1.000
_cell.length_b   1.000
_cell.length_c   1.000
_cell.angle_alpha   90.00
_cell.angle_beta   90.00
_cell.angle_gamma   90.00
#
_symmetry.space_group_name_H-M   'P 1'
#
loop_
_entity.id
_entity.type
_entity.pdbx_description
1 polymer ?
#
loop_
_entity_poly.entity_id
_entity_poly.type
_entity_poly.pdbx_seq_one_letter_code
_entity_poly.pdbx_strand_id
1 'polypeptide(L)'
;IEELKRINRNYQTEIKYLISGDRYDGKEDFAVVLQPFFHYSFIPQTGTDTSFFSVDCFHLSERTHAEMAIALWNNMLEPVGRKQDYNNFTHDRAKIHCPSEASPFIFTKGNSQPELPKTTCSTPLPVWVPVVVGLVSLLAGIIMCWLIMSVVHYDIVYGYENCFLQ
;
A
#
# COMPACT_ATOMS: atom_id res chain seq x y z
N ILE A 1 -10.87 24.67 29.79
CA ILE A 1 -9.61 24.14 29.23
C ILE A 1 -9.70 22.63 29.01
N GLU A 2 -10.10 21.83 30.00
CA GLU A 2 -10.19 20.36 29.83
C GLU A 2 -11.17 19.89 28.74
N GLU A 3 -12.34 20.51 28.61
CA GLU A 3 -13.26 20.20 27.49
C GLU A 3 -12.65 20.49 26.12
N LEU A 4 -11.91 21.59 25.97
CA LEU A 4 -11.22 21.93 24.72
C LEU A 4 -10.14 20.89 24.39
N LYS A 5 -9.37 20.45 25.39
CA LYS A 5 -8.39 19.37 25.21
C LYS A 5 -9.07 18.06 24.80
N ARG A 6 -10.21 17.71 25.40
CA ARG A 6 -10.99 16.52 25.06
C ARG A 6 -11.48 16.58 23.61
N ILE A 7 -12.10 17.69 23.21
CA ILE A 7 -12.60 17.89 21.84
C ILE A 7 -11.44 17.83 20.84
N ASN A 8 -10.32 18.48 21.12
CA ASN A 8 -9.14 18.45 20.25
C ASN A 8 -8.60 17.02 20.09
N ARG A 9 -8.45 16.26 21.18
CA ARG A 9 -8.02 14.86 21.12
C ARG A 9 -8.97 14.00 20.31
N ASN A 10 -10.28 14.15 20.51
CA ASN A 10 -11.29 13.42 19.73
C ASN A 10 -11.17 13.75 18.24
N TYR A 11 -11.07 15.03 17.89
CA TYR A 11 -10.88 15.45 16.50
C TYR A 11 -9.63 14.82 15.86
N GLN A 12 -8.51 14.81 16.58
CA GLN A 12 -7.28 14.18 16.11
C GLN A 12 -7.43 12.66 15.93
N THR A 13 -8.14 11.97 16.84
CA THR A 13 -8.46 10.54 16.71
C THR A 13 -9.33 10.26 15.50
N GLU A 14 -10.39 11.03 15.29
CA GLU A 14 -11.28 10.86 14.14
C GLU A 14 -10.57 11.11 12.80
N ILE A 15 -9.69 12.11 12.71
CA ILE A 15 -8.84 12.30 11.53
C ILE A 15 -7.96 11.07 11.28
N LYS A 16 -7.27 10.58 12.31
CA LYS A 16 -6.44 9.37 12.19
C LYS A 16 -7.25 8.18 11.72
N TYR A 17 -8.46 8.00 12.25
CA TYR A 17 -9.37 6.95 11.82
C TYR A 17 -9.77 7.10 10.34
N LEU A 18 -10.23 8.30 9.94
CA LEU A 18 -10.65 8.60 8.57
C LEU A 18 -9.57 8.35 7.52
N ILE A 19 -8.30 8.63 7.83
CA ILE A 19 -7.18 8.39 6.91
C ILE A 19 -6.60 6.97 6.99
N SER A 20 -6.93 6.21 8.04
CA SER A 20 -6.39 4.87 8.25
C SER A 20 -7.07 3.80 7.40
N GLY A 21 -8.29 4.05 6.94
CA GLY A 21 -9.01 3.13 6.05
C GLY A 21 -8.54 3.15 4.60
N ASP A 22 -9.07 2.21 3.82
CA ASP A 22 -8.61 1.90 2.45
C ASP A 22 -9.06 2.92 1.38
N ARG A 23 -9.83 3.95 1.76
CA ARG A 23 -10.44 4.91 0.83
C ARG A 23 -9.41 5.59 -0.11
N TYR A 24 -8.20 5.79 0.41
CA TYR A 24 -7.11 6.49 -0.29
C TYR A 24 -5.92 5.58 -0.60
N ASP A 25 -6.02 4.29 -0.28
CA ASP A 25 -4.93 3.35 -0.45
C ASP A 25 -4.89 2.83 -1.90
N GLY A 26 -3.68 2.61 -2.42
CA GLY A 26 -3.47 2.09 -3.79
C GLY A 26 -3.78 3.07 -4.93
N LYS A 27 -4.01 4.35 -4.65
CA LYS A 27 -4.15 5.40 -5.67
C LYS A 27 -2.79 5.71 -6.31
N GLU A 28 -2.75 5.80 -7.63
CA GLU A 28 -1.53 6.07 -8.40
C GLU A 28 -1.27 7.57 -8.60
N ASP A 29 -2.31 8.40 -8.45
CA ASP A 29 -2.33 9.82 -8.79
C ASP A 29 -2.23 10.75 -7.57
N PHE A 30 -2.56 10.28 -6.38
CA PHE A 30 -2.38 11.04 -5.13
C PHE A 30 -2.24 10.12 -3.90
N ALA A 31 -1.70 10.67 -2.82
CA ALA A 31 -1.62 10.02 -1.52
C ALA A 31 -2.13 10.95 -0.41
N VAL A 32 -2.77 10.38 0.62
CA VAL A 32 -3.20 11.10 1.81
C VAL A 32 -2.34 10.67 3.00
N VAL A 33 -1.66 11.63 3.60
CA VAL A 33 -0.71 11.38 4.71
C VAL A 33 -0.93 12.41 5.80
N LEU A 34 -1.23 11.95 7.02
CA LEU A 34 -1.28 12.82 8.20
C LEU A 34 0.12 13.23 8.63
N GLN A 35 0.30 14.51 8.94
CA GLN A 35 1.55 15.07 9.43
C GLN A 35 1.37 15.47 10.91
N PRO A 36 1.73 14.60 11.87
CA PRO A 36 1.37 14.80 13.28
C PRO A 36 2.23 15.82 14.04
N PHE A 37 3.08 16.62 13.39
CA PHE A 37 4.03 17.54 14.05
C PHE A 37 3.41 18.53 15.07
N PHE A 38 2.09 18.68 15.10
CA PHE A 38 1.37 19.55 16.04
C PHE A 38 0.50 18.78 17.07
N HIS A 39 0.64 17.46 17.15
CA HIS A 39 -0.12 16.62 18.09
C HIS A 39 0.27 16.98 19.54
N TYR A 40 1.57 17.10 19.79
CA TYR A 40 2.17 17.46 21.06
C TYR A 40 3.00 18.73 20.93
N SER A 41 2.34 19.88 20.76
CA SER A 41 3.04 21.17 20.71
C SER A 41 3.45 21.61 22.11
N PHE A 42 4.75 21.69 22.35
CA PHE A 42 5.31 22.34 23.55
C PHE A 42 5.52 23.82 23.25
N ILE A 43 4.63 24.67 23.74
CA ILE A 43 4.87 26.11 23.82
C ILE A 43 5.52 26.35 25.20
N PRO A 44 6.79 26.81 25.28
CA PRO A 44 7.45 27.05 26.56
C PRO A 44 6.61 27.96 27.45
N GLN A 45 6.25 27.48 28.65
CA GLN A 45 5.37 28.19 29.60
C GLN A 45 6.10 29.25 30.44
N THR A 46 7.41 29.45 30.27
CA THR A 46 8.17 30.46 31.00
C THR A 46 7.89 31.85 30.42
N GLY A 47 6.84 32.51 30.92
CA GLY A 47 6.45 33.86 30.51
C GLY A 47 6.10 33.91 29.03
N THR A 48 4.85 33.57 28.68
CA THR A 48 4.33 33.43 27.32
C THR A 48 4.99 34.41 26.35
N ASP A 49 5.96 33.93 25.55
CA ASP A 49 6.60 34.75 24.54
C ASP A 49 5.51 35.12 23.52
N THR A 50 5.00 36.35 23.64
CA THR A 50 3.89 36.84 22.82
C THR A 50 4.26 36.92 21.35
N SER A 51 5.56 36.83 21.00
CA SER A 51 6.00 36.81 19.60
C SER A 51 5.57 35.55 18.84
N PHE A 52 5.06 34.51 19.49
CA PHE A 52 4.46 33.36 18.83
C PHE A 52 3.02 33.59 18.34
N PHE A 53 2.37 34.67 18.80
CA PHE A 53 1.02 35.03 18.40
C PHE A 53 1.00 36.37 17.67
N SER A 54 -0.05 36.60 16.90
CA SER A 54 -0.33 37.86 16.25
C SER A 54 -0.79 38.90 17.28
N VAL A 55 -1.06 40.14 16.83
CA VAL A 55 -1.51 41.26 17.67
C VAL A 55 -2.81 40.99 18.44
N ASP A 56 -3.61 40.01 18.01
CA ASP A 56 -4.86 39.60 18.67
C ASP A 56 -4.69 38.49 19.72
N CYS A 57 -3.45 38.03 19.94
CA CYS A 57 -3.13 36.95 20.87
C CYS A 57 -3.82 35.61 20.56
N PHE A 58 -4.33 35.42 19.33
CA PHE A 58 -5.05 34.23 18.91
C PHE A 58 -4.44 33.61 17.65
N HIS A 59 -4.30 34.39 16.58
CA HIS A 59 -3.65 33.90 15.38
C HIS A 59 -2.17 33.67 15.64
N LEU A 60 -1.61 32.70 14.93
CA LEU A 60 -0.18 32.42 15.02
C LEU A 60 0.60 33.52 14.30
N SER A 61 1.74 33.91 14.85
CA SER A 61 2.60 34.90 14.21
C SER A 61 3.31 34.31 12.97
N GLU A 62 3.90 35.18 12.16
CA GLU A 62 4.80 34.78 11.07
C GLU A 62 5.88 33.79 11.55
N ARG A 63 6.46 34.07 12.72
CA ARG A 63 7.47 33.22 13.35
C ARG A 63 6.94 31.81 13.58
N THR A 64 5.78 31.67 14.22
CA THR A 64 5.18 30.36 14.47
C THR A 64 4.82 29.63 13.18
N HIS A 65 4.32 30.35 12.17
CA HIS A 65 4.07 29.78 10.85
C HIS A 65 5.35 29.24 10.20
N ALA A 66 6.47 29.96 10.31
CA ALA A 66 7.75 29.49 9.81
C ALA A 66 8.21 28.20 10.51
N GLU A 67 8.08 28.12 11.85
CA GLU A 67 8.45 26.92 12.59
C GLU A 67 7.56 25.72 12.24
N MET A 68 6.25 25.93 12.03
CA MET A 68 5.34 24.87 11.58
C MET A 68 5.64 24.42 10.15
N ALA A 69 6.05 25.33 9.25
CA ALA A 69 6.43 24.97 7.89
C ALA A 69 7.68 24.08 7.87
N ILE A 70 8.67 24.38 8.72
CA ILE A 70 9.86 23.53 8.90
C ILE A 70 9.47 22.16 9.45
N ALA A 71 8.62 22.13 10.48
CA ALA A 71 8.15 20.87 11.06
C ALA A 71 7.40 20.01 10.04
N LEU A 72 6.50 20.61 9.25
CA LEU A 72 5.82 19.95 8.14
C LEU A 72 6.80 19.39 7.10
N TRP A 73 7.78 20.19 6.67
CA TRP A 73 8.81 19.77 5.72
C TRP A 73 9.57 18.54 6.22
N ASN A 74 10.08 18.59 7.45
CA ASN A 74 10.80 17.48 8.05
C ASN A 74 9.91 16.23 8.15
N ASN A 75 8.64 16.39 8.51
CA ASN A 75 7.69 15.29 8.65
C ASN A 75 7.37 14.62 7.31
N MET A 76 7.38 15.37 6.19
CA MET A 76 7.29 14.80 4.84
C MET A 76 8.50 13.93 4.47
N LEU A 77 9.66 14.14 5.11
CA LEU A 77 10.89 13.38 4.91
C LEU A 77 11.05 12.21 5.91
N GLU A 78 10.01 11.91 6.70
CA GLU A 78 9.99 10.78 7.64
C GLU A 78 8.99 9.71 7.19
N PRO A 79 9.33 8.40 7.28
CA PRO A 79 8.41 7.35 6.89
C PRO A 79 7.14 7.35 7.76
N VAL A 80 5.99 7.07 7.13
CA VAL A 80 4.71 6.86 7.80
C VAL A 80 4.87 5.83 8.92
N GLY A 81 4.36 6.14 10.11
CA GLY A 81 4.54 5.33 11.32
C GLY A 81 5.76 5.71 12.17
N ARG A 82 6.69 6.52 11.64
CA ARG A 82 7.85 7.07 12.38
C ARG A 82 7.95 8.60 12.27
N LYS A 83 6.86 9.24 11.89
CA LYS A 83 6.75 10.69 11.80
C LYS A 83 6.78 11.32 13.20
N GLN A 84 7.56 12.37 13.37
CA GLN A 84 7.60 13.19 14.56
C GLN A 84 6.21 13.81 14.83
N ASP A 85 5.79 13.82 16.09
CA ASP A 85 4.46 14.25 16.52
C ASP A 85 4.46 15.51 17.42
N TYR A 86 5.60 16.17 17.53
CA TYR A 86 5.79 17.41 18.28
C TYR A 86 6.51 18.46 17.44
N ASN A 87 6.39 19.73 17.82
CA ASN A 87 7.12 20.83 17.19
C ASN A 87 8.14 21.44 18.16
N ASN A 88 9.35 21.68 17.68
CA ASN A 88 10.37 22.45 18.37
C ASN A 88 10.36 23.89 17.85
N PHE A 89 9.78 24.81 18.64
CA PHE A 89 9.67 26.24 18.31
C PHE A 89 10.95 27.06 18.55
N THR A 90 12.10 26.39 18.76
CA THR A 90 13.40 27.07 18.78
C THR A 90 13.70 27.63 17.39
N HIS A 91 14.04 28.92 17.33
CA HIS A 91 14.37 29.60 16.08
C HIS A 91 15.80 29.28 15.65
N ASP A 92 15.96 28.07 15.08
CA ASP A 92 17.21 27.56 14.52
C ASP A 92 16.92 26.99 13.13
N ARG A 93 17.58 27.54 12.10
CA ARG A 93 17.42 27.09 10.71
C ARG A 93 18.19 25.79 10.41
N ALA A 94 19.15 25.39 11.25
CA ALA A 94 19.90 24.16 11.07
C ALA A 94 19.04 22.89 11.24
N LYS A 95 17.83 23.01 11.80
CA LYS A 95 16.90 21.90 11.99
C LYS A 95 16.17 21.46 10.72
N ILE A 96 16.29 22.18 9.61
CA ILE A 96 15.65 21.81 8.34
C ILE A 96 16.37 20.58 7.77
N HIS A 97 15.64 19.48 7.62
CA HIS A 97 16.18 18.26 7.03
C HIS A 97 16.30 18.40 5.51
N CYS A 98 17.40 17.85 4.98
CA CYS A 98 17.60 17.69 3.56
C CYS A 98 17.24 16.25 3.15
N PRO A 99 16.63 16.04 1.97
CA PRO A 99 16.50 14.70 1.39
C PRO A 99 17.87 14.02 1.27
N SER A 100 17.88 12.69 1.38
CA SER A 100 19.11 11.90 1.20
C SER A 100 19.02 11.10 -0.10
N GLU A 101 20.17 10.73 -0.67
CA GLU A 101 20.23 9.84 -1.85
C GLU A 101 19.56 8.48 -1.58
N ALA A 102 19.57 8.01 -0.33
CA ALA A 102 18.90 6.77 0.07
C ALA A 102 17.36 6.89 0.13
N SER A 103 16.83 8.11 0.21
CA SER A 103 15.39 8.39 0.28
C SER A 103 15.10 9.75 -0.37
N PRO A 104 15.09 9.82 -1.71
CA PRO A 104 15.01 11.09 -2.45
C PRO A 104 13.57 11.63 -2.58
N PHE A 105 12.56 10.86 -2.13
CA PHE A 105 11.15 11.20 -2.29
C PHE A 105 10.47 11.49 -0.94
N ILE A 106 9.40 12.27 -0.98
CA ILE A 106 8.49 12.46 0.16
C ILE A 106 7.85 11.12 0.53
N PHE A 107 7.75 10.86 1.82
CA PHE A 107 7.19 9.62 2.34
C PHE A 107 5.66 9.62 2.34
N THR A 108 5.12 8.55 1.76
CA THR A 108 3.71 8.17 1.69
C THR A 108 3.53 6.77 2.24
N LYS A 109 2.28 6.30 2.39
CA LYS A 109 2.03 4.91 2.81
C LYS A 109 2.73 3.89 1.89
N GLY A 110 2.87 4.19 0.59
CA GLY A 110 3.42 3.27 -0.41
C GLY A 110 4.94 3.09 -0.38
N ASN A 111 5.70 4.06 0.13
CA ASN A 111 7.18 4.00 0.18
C ASN A 111 7.73 4.07 1.61
N SER A 112 6.88 3.94 2.63
CA SER A 112 7.29 3.97 4.05
C SER A 112 7.48 2.59 4.67
N GLN A 113 6.98 1.53 4.03
CA GLN A 113 7.22 0.18 4.49
C GLN A 113 8.59 -0.31 3.98
N PRO A 114 9.34 -1.11 4.75
CA PRO A 114 10.43 -1.90 4.19
C PRO A 114 9.88 -2.65 2.99
N GLU A 115 10.56 -2.63 1.85
CA GLU A 115 10.14 -3.44 0.70
C GLU A 115 9.92 -4.88 1.19
N LEU A 116 8.65 -5.30 1.32
CA LEU A 116 8.37 -6.72 1.44
C LEU A 116 8.99 -7.34 0.19
N PRO A 117 9.75 -8.45 0.31
CA PRO A 117 10.30 -9.12 -0.85
C PRO A 117 9.15 -9.31 -1.81
N LYS A 118 9.26 -8.65 -2.97
CA LYS A 118 8.25 -8.60 -4.02
C LYS A 118 7.88 -10.05 -4.26
N THR A 119 6.75 -10.49 -3.70
CA THR A 119 6.26 -11.83 -3.95
C THR A 119 5.88 -11.75 -5.41
N THR A 120 6.78 -12.18 -6.28
CA THR A 120 6.50 -12.42 -7.67
C THR A 120 5.29 -13.33 -7.65
N CYS A 121 4.10 -12.76 -7.88
CA CYS A 121 2.95 -13.55 -8.23
C CYS A 121 3.45 -14.46 -9.34
N SER A 122 3.45 -15.77 -9.07
CA SER A 122 3.77 -16.78 -10.06
C SER A 122 3.04 -16.37 -11.32
N THR A 123 3.80 -16.07 -12.37
CA THR A 123 3.25 -15.67 -13.66
C THR A 123 2.08 -16.61 -14.00
N PRO A 124 0.92 -16.09 -14.45
CA PRO A 124 -0.15 -16.95 -14.94
C PRO A 124 0.50 -17.96 -15.90
N LEU A 125 0.23 -19.25 -15.70
CA LEU A 125 0.80 -20.31 -16.54
C LEU A 125 0.68 -19.86 -18.01
N PRO A 126 1.77 -19.98 -18.80
CA PRO A 126 1.76 -19.50 -20.17
C PRO A 126 0.53 -20.01 -20.92
N VAL A 127 -0.10 -19.16 -21.73
CA VAL A 127 -1.36 -19.47 -22.45
C VAL A 127 -1.27 -20.75 -23.29
N TRP A 128 -0.06 -21.16 -23.68
CA TRP A 128 0.17 -22.41 -24.41
C TRP A 128 -0.05 -23.68 -23.58
N VAL A 129 0.00 -23.62 -22.24
CA VAL A 129 -0.12 -24.78 -21.35
C VAL A 129 -1.51 -25.44 -21.47
N PRO A 130 -2.64 -24.72 -21.32
CA PRO A 130 -3.97 -25.28 -21.58
C PRO A 130 -4.16 -25.80 -23.01
N VAL A 131 -3.55 -25.15 -24.00
CA VAL A 131 -3.65 -25.54 -25.42
C VAL A 131 -2.97 -26.89 -25.67
N VAL A 132 -1.76 -27.09 -25.13
CA VAL A 132 -1.03 -28.36 -25.25
C VAL A 132 -1.77 -29.49 -24.54
N VAL A 133 -2.30 -29.24 -23.34
CA VAL A 133 -3.10 -30.24 -22.60
C VAL A 133 -4.36 -30.66 -23.37
N GLY A 134 -5.03 -29.71 -24.03
CA GLY A 134 -6.19 -30.00 -24.88
C GLY A 134 -5.84 -30.88 -26.09
N LEU A 135 -4.75 -30.57 -26.79
CA LEU A 135 -4.31 -31.34 -27.97
C LEU A 135 -3.89 -32.77 -27.60
N VAL A 136 -3.14 -32.94 -26.51
CA VAL A 136 -2.70 -34.27 -26.05
C VAL A 136 -3.91 -35.13 -25.65
N SER A 137 -4.87 -34.54 -24.92
CA SER A 137 -6.10 -35.24 -24.53
C SER A 137 -6.92 -35.69 -25.75
N LEU A 138 -7.02 -34.85 -26.78
CA LEU A 138 -7.73 -35.17 -28.02
C LEU A 138 -7.06 -36.32 -28.78
N LEU A 139 -5.73 -36.28 -28.92
CA LEU A 139 -4.99 -37.34 -29.61
C LEU A 139 -5.10 -38.68 -28.87
N ALA A 140 -5.01 -38.67 -27.53
CA ALA A 140 -5.21 -39.86 -26.71
C ALA A 140 -6.62 -40.44 -26.89
N GLY A 141 -7.65 -39.58 -26.93
CA GLY A 141 -9.03 -39.99 -27.20
C GLY A 141 -9.21 -40.63 -28.59
N ILE A 142 -8.62 -40.04 -29.63
CA ILE A 142 -8.67 -40.58 -31.00
C ILE A 142 -8.01 -41.96 -31.05
N ILE A 143 -6.83 -42.13 -30.45
CA ILE A 143 -6.11 -43.41 -30.40
C ILE A 143 -6.94 -44.45 -29.64
N MET A 144 -7.52 -44.08 -28.50
CA MET A 144 -8.38 -44.97 -27.72
C MET A 144 -9.60 -45.45 -28.53
N CYS A 145 -10.30 -44.53 -29.21
CA CYS A 145 -11.43 -44.88 -30.07
C CYS A 145 -11.00 -45.79 -31.22
N TRP A 146 -9.87 -45.51 -31.87
CA TRP A 146 -9.36 -46.33 -32.96
C TRP A 146 -9.02 -47.76 -32.51
N LEU A 147 -8.42 -47.91 -31.33
CA LEU A 147 -8.13 -49.23 -30.73
C LEU A 147 -9.42 -49.99 -30.43
N ILE A 148 -10.41 -49.34 -29.79
CA ILE A 148 -11.71 -49.97 -29.49
C ILE A 148 -12.40 -50.42 -30.78
N MET A 149 -12.46 -49.56 -31.80
CA MET A 149 -13.10 -49.90 -33.07
C MET A 149 -12.35 -51.00 -33.81
N SER A 150 -11.02 -51.05 -33.70
CA SER A 150 -10.20 -52.12 -34.29
C SER A 150 -10.44 -53.47 -33.61
N VAL A 151 -10.55 -53.50 -32.27
CA VAL A 151 -10.89 -54.71 -31.50
C VAL A 151 -12.31 -55.18 -31.82
N VAL A 152 -13.29 -54.28 -31.81
CA VAL A 152 -14.68 -54.62 -32.15
C VAL A 152 -14.80 -55.12 -33.60
N HIS A 153 -14.09 -54.50 -34.55
CA HIS A 153 -14.09 -54.97 -35.93
C HIS A 153 -13.43 -56.34 -36.08
N TYR A 154 -12.31 -56.57 -35.39
CA TYR A 154 -11.63 -57.87 -35.33
C TYR A 154 -12.55 -58.95 -34.75
N ASP A 155 -13.22 -58.69 -33.62
CA ASP A 155 -14.14 -59.64 -32.99
C ASP A 155 -15.38 -59.93 -33.86
N ILE A 156 -15.90 -58.95 -34.60
CA ILE A 156 -17.02 -59.15 -35.52
C ILE A 156 -16.59 -60.02 -36.73
N VAL A 157 -15.44 -59.73 -37.33
CA VAL A 157 -14.96 -60.44 -38.54
C VAL A 157 -14.53 -61.86 -38.20
N TYR A 158 -13.71 -62.05 -37.16
CA TYR A 158 -13.21 -63.37 -36.76
C TYR A 158 -14.17 -64.16 -35.87
N GLY A 159 -15.12 -63.51 -35.21
CA GLY A 159 -16.21 -64.17 -34.49
C GLY A 159 -17.24 -64.79 -35.44
N TYR A 160 -17.50 -64.16 -36.59
CA TYR A 160 -18.38 -64.73 -37.63
C TYR A 160 -17.75 -65.93 -38.35
N GLU A 161 -16.45 -65.92 -38.63
CA GLU A 161 -15.78 -67.06 -39.27
C GLU A 161 -15.79 -68.33 -38.40
N ASN A 162 -15.69 -68.20 -37.07
CA ASN A 162 -15.75 -69.35 -36.16
C ASN A 162 -17.17 -69.90 -35.93
N CYS A 163 -18.22 -69.12 -36.21
CA CYS A 163 -19.61 -69.58 -36.13
C CYS A 163 -20.09 -70.28 -37.40
N PHE A 164 -19.38 -70.13 -38.53
CA PHE A 164 -19.74 -70.74 -39.83
C PHE A 164 -19.04 -72.08 -40.10
N LEU A 165 -18.04 -72.45 -39.28
CA LEU A 165 -17.23 -73.66 -39.41
C LEU A 165 -17.62 -74.78 -38.40
N GLN A 166 -18.80 -74.70 -37.79
CA GLN A 166 -19.37 -75.75 -36.95
C GLN A 166 -20.77 -76.15 -37.44
#